data_AF-A0A7S1FNA8-F1
#
_entry.id   AF-A0A7S1FNA8-F1
#
_cell.length_a   1.000
_cell.length_b   1.000
_cell.length_c   1.000
_cell.angle_alpha   90.00
_cell.angle_beta   90.00
_cell.angle_gamma   90.00
#
_symmetry.space_group_name_H-M   'P 1'
#
loop_
_entity.id
_entity.type
_entity.pdbx_description
1 polymer ?
#
loop_
_entity_poly.entity_id
_entity_poly.type
_entity_poly.pdbx_seq_one_letter_code
_entity_poly.pdbx_strand_id
1 'polypeptide(L)'
;MSRVGVSFKPTVAGTAKGKIYLAFAFVLGCATSSTVLLWMHGPHRLPEKIQRRQSPAHEHLVPSRKDSPLLDVAPKDAHDDASEDANDDAFDDADDAKDVEKANPTDDGDEEADPYAGVGGVLTGRNVLVAIASYDTSQLPHLEEVLASLRDVCEAGVNSIRVVIHTTFPYPVSWIDMINSRTRCWGGVSSLLSEEYENRMQMEIHLVSPAVRLHLVDLHRPLFYEEENLEKYDVMIYLEDDIRVSPSTIASYLMETQRVRELVGDEEFSDYNIGIVRYEYNFPPDTVIQDNTRHLVKKSTRVYWEHSKRPVFSKAADILPEKERKLLGDGYFQMSNHHQGMFMATPELLRKWAEREKCNFDVVRDRPGQGHQPTEGTQRVWMSSHMLYGPSHCDVRQLLPADNFVSLTTHHLANKNYRRVGKEGRIGGGGVHNAMPNSFEKPPEVEGPSPLLLSAMEMHIEISKSFYSVNMTSYEGIKSYEGILMLDLIDRANWVKDKQDYFALVDRRMKAFEDYVERGGYMVEADYTDLLDDYNAELEEWEAKADLAKSAAKLAAKEAKKGKKGKKTERKKGKRKTKRKAKTNNE
;
A
#
# COMPACT_ATOMS: atom_id res chain seq x y z
N MET A 1 -64.82 -33.01 -16.37
CA MET A 1 -63.64 -33.79 -15.96
C MET A 1 -63.09 -33.20 -14.69
N SER A 2 -63.17 -33.99 -13.63
CA SER A 2 -63.10 -33.66 -12.21
C SER A 2 -61.66 -33.50 -11.73
N ARG A 3 -61.34 -32.39 -11.06
CA ARG A 3 -60.07 -32.21 -10.33
C ARG A 3 -60.17 -32.91 -8.98
N VAL A 4 -59.47 -34.03 -8.84
CA VAL A 4 -59.26 -34.72 -7.56
C VAL A 4 -58.10 -34.02 -6.84
N GLY A 5 -58.40 -33.34 -5.74
CA GLY A 5 -57.41 -32.79 -4.83
C GLY A 5 -56.95 -33.88 -3.87
N VAL A 6 -55.69 -34.31 -3.97
CA VAL A 6 -55.06 -35.20 -2.99
C VAL A 6 -54.37 -34.34 -1.95
N SER A 7 -54.92 -34.32 -0.74
CA SER A 7 -54.32 -33.75 0.46
C SER A 7 -53.35 -34.77 1.06
N PHE A 8 -52.05 -34.48 1.05
CA PHE A 8 -51.07 -35.25 1.80
C PHE A 8 -50.93 -34.64 3.20
N LYS A 9 -51.44 -35.35 4.22
CA LYS A 9 -51.07 -35.13 5.62
C LYS A 9 -49.80 -35.92 5.92
N PRO A 10 -48.72 -35.32 6.44
CA PRO A 10 -47.60 -36.08 6.96
C PRO A 10 -47.95 -36.57 8.36
N THR A 11 -48.34 -37.84 8.46
CA THR A 11 -48.37 -38.58 9.73
C THR A 11 -47.08 -39.36 9.86
N VAL A 12 -46.08 -38.80 10.56
CA VAL A 12 -44.99 -39.61 11.13
C VAL A 12 -44.64 -39.05 12.51
N ALA A 13 -45.26 -39.63 13.54
CA ALA A 13 -44.73 -39.58 14.89
C ALA A 13 -43.47 -40.46 14.92
N GLY A 14 -42.34 -39.86 14.57
CA GLY A 14 -41.03 -40.49 14.73
C GLY A 14 -40.71 -40.61 16.21
N THR A 15 -40.74 -41.83 16.74
CA THR A 15 -40.26 -42.13 18.10
C THR A 15 -38.83 -41.61 18.25
N ALA A 16 -38.44 -41.19 19.46
CA ALA A 16 -37.12 -40.59 19.73
C ALA A 16 -35.94 -41.42 19.18
N LYS A 17 -36.10 -42.75 19.12
CA LYS A 17 -35.14 -43.67 18.49
C LYS A 17 -34.95 -43.42 16.99
N GLY A 18 -36.01 -43.14 16.25
CA GLY A 18 -35.94 -42.85 14.80
C GLY A 18 -35.17 -41.56 14.49
N LYS A 19 -35.29 -40.54 15.34
CA LYS A 19 -34.52 -39.29 15.19
C LYS A 19 -33.02 -39.49 15.44
N ILE A 20 -32.66 -40.35 16.38
CA ILE A 20 -31.26 -40.69 16.66
C ILE A 20 -30.65 -41.47 15.49
N TYR A 21 -31.36 -42.44 14.91
CA TYR A 21 -30.86 -43.16 13.72
C TYR A 21 -30.69 -42.24 12.51
N LEU A 22 -31.60 -41.29 12.30
CA LEU A 22 -31.50 -40.34 11.20
C LEU A 22 -30.29 -39.40 11.37
N ALA A 23 -30.05 -38.92 12.59
CA ALA A 23 -28.88 -38.08 12.90
C ALA A 23 -27.57 -38.87 12.74
N PHE A 24 -27.53 -40.12 13.18
CA PHE A 24 -26.35 -40.97 13.05
C PHE A 24 -26.04 -41.31 11.58
N ALA A 25 -27.07 -41.62 10.78
CA ALA A 25 -26.92 -41.86 9.35
C ALA A 25 -26.43 -40.60 8.60
N PHE A 26 -26.90 -39.41 8.99
CA PHE A 26 -26.45 -38.15 8.42
C PHE A 26 -24.97 -37.88 8.73
N VAL A 27 -24.56 -38.01 9.99
CA VAL A 27 -23.16 -37.82 10.41
C VAL A 27 -22.23 -38.83 9.73
N LEU A 28 -22.65 -40.10 9.62
CA LEU A 28 -21.88 -41.14 8.93
C LEU A 28 -21.78 -40.85 7.41
N GLY A 29 -22.85 -40.32 6.80
CA GLY A 29 -22.85 -39.89 5.41
C GLY A 29 -21.89 -38.72 5.16
N CYS A 30 -21.84 -37.74 6.06
CA CYS A 30 -20.88 -36.64 6.00
C CYS A 30 -19.44 -37.12 6.16
N ALA A 31 -19.16 -37.98 7.14
CA ALA A 31 -17.81 -38.52 7.37
C ALA A 31 -17.31 -39.31 6.16
N THR A 32 -18.13 -40.23 5.63
CA THR A 32 -17.76 -41.06 4.47
C THR A 32 -17.55 -40.26 3.20
N SER A 33 -18.38 -39.24 2.94
CA SER A 33 -18.20 -38.36 1.77
C SER A 33 -16.94 -37.48 1.87
N SER A 34 -16.61 -36.97 3.06
CA SER A 34 -15.35 -36.24 3.28
C SER A 34 -14.11 -37.13 3.09
N THR A 35 -14.15 -38.39 3.54
CA THR A 35 -13.03 -39.33 3.32
C THR A 35 -12.86 -39.69 1.85
N VAL A 36 -13.96 -39.88 1.10
CA VAL A 36 -13.90 -40.15 -0.35
C VAL A 36 -13.35 -38.95 -1.13
N LEU A 37 -13.74 -37.72 -0.77
CA LEU A 37 -13.21 -36.51 -1.38
C LEU A 37 -11.70 -36.33 -1.09
N LEU A 38 -11.25 -36.59 0.14
CA LEU A 38 -9.83 -36.57 0.47
C LEU A 38 -9.03 -37.67 -0.24
N TRP A 39 -9.63 -38.83 -0.47
CA TRP A 39 -9.00 -39.92 -1.22
C TRP A 39 -8.93 -39.62 -2.72
N MET A 40 -9.96 -38.98 -3.29
CA MET A 40 -9.95 -38.53 -4.69
C MET A 40 -9.04 -37.32 -4.95
N HIS A 41 -8.75 -36.51 -3.93
CA HIS A 41 -7.87 -35.34 -4.02
C HIS A 41 -6.51 -35.54 -3.35
N GLY A 42 -6.14 -36.79 -3.00
CA GLY A 42 -4.77 -37.13 -2.63
C GLY A 42 -3.78 -36.77 -3.75
N PRO A 43 -2.51 -36.49 -3.42
CA PRO A 43 -1.56 -35.88 -4.34
C PRO A 43 -1.37 -36.76 -5.58
N HIS A 44 -1.94 -36.31 -6.70
CA HIS A 44 -1.62 -36.85 -8.01
C HIS A 44 -0.12 -36.64 -8.25
N ARG A 45 0.67 -37.72 -8.17
CA ARG A 45 1.99 -37.76 -8.78
C ARG A 45 1.82 -37.46 -10.26
N LEU A 46 2.25 -36.29 -10.69
CA LEU A 46 2.30 -35.91 -12.10
C LEU A 46 3.27 -36.86 -12.84
N PRO A 47 2.94 -37.28 -14.07
CA PRO A 47 3.79 -38.17 -14.84
C PRO A 47 5.10 -37.49 -15.24
N GLU A 48 6.19 -38.20 -14.98
CA GLU A 48 7.62 -37.86 -15.14
C GLU A 48 8.07 -37.63 -16.60
N LYS A 49 7.15 -37.42 -17.55
CA LYS A 49 7.44 -37.30 -18.98
C LYS A 49 6.75 -36.10 -19.62
N ILE A 50 7.15 -34.90 -19.20
CA ILE A 50 7.12 -33.70 -20.05
C ILE A 50 8.48 -33.02 -19.90
N GLN A 51 9.50 -33.60 -20.54
CA GLN A 51 10.76 -32.94 -20.82
C GLN A 51 10.67 -32.19 -22.15
N ARG A 52 11.35 -31.04 -22.20
CA ARG A 52 11.61 -30.14 -23.33
C ARG A 52 10.51 -29.15 -23.70
N ARG A 53 10.36 -28.12 -22.87
CA ARG A 53 10.22 -26.74 -23.35
C ARG A 53 11.59 -26.08 -23.28
N GLN A 54 11.97 -25.38 -24.35
CA GLN A 54 13.18 -24.56 -24.40
C GLN A 54 13.15 -23.51 -23.29
N SER A 55 14.24 -23.41 -22.53
CA SER A 55 14.47 -22.39 -21.50
C SER A 55 14.38 -20.98 -22.12
N PRO A 56 13.83 -19.98 -21.40
CA PRO A 56 13.93 -18.57 -21.80
C PRO A 56 15.39 -18.10 -21.77
N ALA A 57 15.73 -17.17 -22.67
CA ALA A 57 17.07 -16.67 -22.95
C ALA A 57 17.73 -15.80 -21.85
N HIS A 58 17.43 -16.03 -20.56
CA HIS A 58 17.96 -15.24 -19.45
C HIS A 58 19.10 -15.91 -18.66
N GLU A 59 19.55 -17.11 -19.05
CA GLU A 59 20.62 -17.86 -18.36
C GLU A 59 22.06 -17.39 -18.68
N HIS A 60 22.25 -16.30 -19.43
CA HIS A 60 23.59 -15.85 -19.87
C HIS A 60 24.08 -14.53 -19.27
N LEU A 61 23.45 -14.01 -18.22
CA LEU A 61 23.89 -12.77 -17.56
C LEU A 61 24.23 -13.03 -16.09
N VAL A 62 25.27 -13.84 -15.85
CA VAL A 62 25.99 -13.86 -14.58
C VAL A 62 27.47 -13.66 -14.90
N PRO A 63 28.06 -12.48 -14.63
CA PRO A 63 29.50 -12.33 -14.69
C PRO A 63 30.14 -13.07 -13.51
N SER A 64 31.03 -14.00 -13.85
CA SER A 64 31.99 -14.61 -12.92
C SER A 64 32.86 -13.52 -12.28
N ARG A 65 32.70 -13.29 -10.98
CA ARG A 65 33.52 -12.37 -10.18
C ARG A 65 34.90 -13.00 -10.00
N LYS A 66 35.90 -12.53 -10.74
CA LYS A 66 37.32 -12.77 -10.45
C LYS A 66 37.96 -11.46 -9.96
N ASP A 67 38.70 -11.62 -8.87
CA ASP A 67 39.77 -10.78 -8.37
C ASP A 67 39.40 -9.44 -7.68
N SER A 68 39.54 -9.43 -6.36
CA SER A 68 39.80 -8.24 -5.55
C SER A 68 41.05 -8.50 -4.73
N PRO A 69 42.12 -7.71 -4.84
CA PRO A 69 43.24 -7.80 -3.90
C PRO A 69 42.96 -6.96 -2.65
N LEU A 70 43.39 -7.51 -1.52
CA LEU A 70 43.34 -6.93 -0.18
C LEU A 70 44.10 -5.59 -0.09
N LEU A 71 43.55 -4.72 0.77
CA LEU A 71 44.22 -3.60 1.42
C LEU A 71 45.28 -4.11 2.41
N ASP A 72 46.50 -3.57 2.33
CA ASP A 72 47.44 -3.53 3.45
C ASP A 72 47.84 -2.07 3.73
N VAL A 73 47.78 -1.71 5.01
CA VAL A 73 47.94 -0.35 5.54
C VAL A 73 49.38 -0.13 5.99
N ALA A 74 50.10 0.74 5.25
CA ALA A 74 51.08 1.77 5.66
C ALA A 74 52.28 1.37 6.58
N PRO A 75 53.19 2.30 6.96
CA PRO A 75 53.59 3.60 6.38
C PRO A 75 55.13 3.75 6.23
N LYS A 76 55.59 4.78 5.48
CA LYS A 76 56.56 5.83 5.90
C LYS A 76 57.52 6.33 4.81
N ASP A 77 57.80 7.63 4.98
CA ASP A 77 59.00 8.40 4.64
C ASP A 77 59.21 8.91 3.19
N ALA A 78 59.09 10.25 3.11
CA ALA A 78 59.97 11.22 2.44
C ALA A 78 60.97 10.71 1.39
N HIS A 79 60.93 11.26 0.18
CA HIS A 79 61.81 12.38 -0.22
C HIS A 79 61.57 12.83 -1.67
N ASP A 80 62.07 14.04 -1.89
CA ASP A 80 62.28 14.82 -3.10
C ASP A 80 62.89 14.11 -4.32
N ASP A 81 62.75 14.83 -5.44
CA ASP A 81 63.70 15.01 -6.54
C ASP A 81 63.88 13.92 -7.62
N ALA A 82 63.36 14.29 -8.80
CA ALA A 82 64.13 14.61 -10.01
C ALA A 82 64.81 13.52 -10.85
N SER A 83 64.94 13.88 -12.14
CA SER A 83 65.80 13.34 -13.21
C SER A 83 65.30 12.02 -13.85
N GLU A 84 64.83 12.06 -15.11
CA GLU A 84 65.53 12.23 -16.39
C GLU A 84 65.89 10.88 -17.03
N ASP A 85 65.66 10.86 -18.35
CA ASP A 85 66.29 10.04 -19.38
C ASP A 85 65.99 8.53 -19.42
N ALA A 86 65.28 8.04 -20.44
CA ALA A 86 65.60 7.96 -21.87
C ALA A 86 66.42 6.71 -22.24
N ASN A 87 66.11 6.25 -23.46
CA ASN A 87 66.71 5.17 -24.26
C ASN A 87 66.10 3.79 -24.04
N ASP A 88 65.37 3.25 -25.01
CA ASP A 88 65.72 2.85 -26.39
C ASP A 88 66.19 1.40 -26.47
N ASP A 89 65.83 0.82 -27.61
CA ASP A 89 66.37 -0.39 -28.25
C ASP A 89 65.70 -1.73 -27.91
N ALA A 90 64.67 -1.99 -28.71
CA ALA A 90 64.52 -3.16 -29.56
C ALA A 90 65.67 -4.19 -29.56
N PHE A 91 65.33 -5.48 -29.51
CA PHE A 91 65.83 -6.45 -30.49
C PHE A 91 64.99 -7.75 -30.51
N ASP A 92 65.00 -8.34 -31.69
CA ASP A 92 64.20 -9.44 -32.23
C ASP A 92 64.44 -10.85 -31.62
N ASP A 93 63.53 -11.73 -32.05
CA ASP A 93 63.73 -13.14 -32.44
C ASP A 93 63.49 -14.28 -31.43
N ALA A 94 62.37 -14.94 -31.71
CA ALA A 94 62.25 -16.33 -32.17
C ALA A 94 62.60 -17.51 -31.23
N ASP A 95 61.64 -18.43 -31.22
CA ASP A 95 61.75 -19.88 -31.06
C ASP A 95 62.51 -20.43 -29.84
N ASP A 96 61.77 -21.03 -28.89
CA ASP A 96 61.93 -22.47 -28.72
C ASP A 96 60.83 -23.13 -27.88
N ALA A 97 60.53 -24.36 -28.28
CA ALA A 97 59.50 -25.22 -27.75
C ALA A 97 59.96 -26.01 -26.50
N LYS A 98 58.95 -26.50 -25.77
CA LYS A 98 58.95 -27.61 -24.78
C LYS A 98 59.30 -27.20 -23.35
N ASP A 99 58.29 -27.25 -22.48
CA ASP A 99 58.18 -28.40 -21.56
C ASP A 99 56.76 -28.50 -20.99
N VAL A 100 56.16 -29.66 -21.23
CA VAL A 100 54.86 -30.08 -20.68
C VAL A 100 55.17 -30.73 -19.33
N GLU A 101 55.10 -29.95 -18.26
CA GLU A 101 55.10 -30.48 -16.90
C GLU A 101 53.69 -30.94 -16.53
N LYS A 102 53.56 -32.25 -16.37
CA LYS A 102 52.42 -32.93 -15.77
C LYS A 102 52.29 -32.51 -14.31
N ALA A 103 51.30 -31.68 -13.99
CA ALA A 103 50.78 -31.54 -12.64
C ALA A 103 49.52 -32.41 -12.49
N ASN A 104 49.54 -33.27 -11.49
CA ASN A 104 48.49 -34.22 -11.12
C ASN A 104 47.20 -33.48 -10.70
N PRO A 105 46.00 -33.96 -11.09
CA PRO A 105 44.76 -33.56 -10.44
C PRO A 105 44.51 -34.51 -9.27
N THR A 106 44.96 -34.11 -8.09
CA THR A 106 44.49 -34.69 -6.82
C THR A 106 44.24 -33.54 -5.88
N ASP A 107 43.03 -32.98 -5.99
CA ASP A 107 42.40 -32.30 -4.87
C ASP A 107 40.91 -32.61 -4.97
N ASP A 108 40.55 -33.76 -4.40
CA ASP A 108 39.18 -34.13 -4.04
C ASP A 108 38.75 -33.28 -2.84
N GLY A 109 38.82 -31.96 -3.01
CA GLY A 109 38.20 -31.00 -2.12
C GLY A 109 36.71 -31.07 -2.36
N ASP A 110 36.03 -31.88 -1.54
CA ASP A 110 34.60 -31.75 -1.26
C ASP A 110 34.35 -30.33 -0.71
N GLU A 111 34.44 -29.30 -1.55
CA GLU A 111 33.68 -28.09 -1.36
C GLU A 111 32.23 -28.55 -1.40
N GLU A 112 31.65 -28.79 -0.22
CA GLU A 112 30.21 -28.90 -0.02
C GLU A 112 29.61 -27.75 -0.82
N ALA A 113 29.08 -28.07 -2.00
CA ALA A 113 28.40 -27.12 -2.83
C ALA A 113 27.31 -26.54 -1.95
N ASP A 114 27.49 -25.28 -1.54
CA ASP A 114 26.52 -24.57 -0.74
C ASP A 114 25.17 -24.76 -1.46
N PRO A 115 24.22 -25.51 -0.86
CA PRO A 115 22.97 -25.85 -1.54
C PRO A 115 22.12 -24.61 -1.81
N TYR A 116 22.58 -23.43 -1.37
CA TYR A 116 21.96 -22.12 -1.57
C TYR A 116 22.74 -21.18 -2.52
N ALA A 117 23.94 -21.55 -3.01
CA ALA A 117 24.77 -20.72 -3.90
C ALA A 117 24.16 -20.43 -5.30
N GLY A 118 22.92 -20.88 -5.56
CA GLY A 118 22.13 -20.52 -6.73
C GLY A 118 20.65 -20.23 -6.44
N VAL A 119 20.26 -20.08 -5.16
CA VAL A 119 18.84 -19.98 -4.74
C VAL A 119 18.45 -18.56 -4.28
N GLY A 120 19.41 -17.64 -4.17
CA GLY A 120 19.14 -16.25 -3.78
C GLY A 120 18.36 -15.48 -4.85
N GLY A 121 17.09 -15.20 -4.59
CA GLY A 121 16.33 -14.24 -5.39
C GLY A 121 16.87 -12.82 -5.23
N VAL A 122 16.48 -11.89 -6.11
CA VAL A 122 16.90 -10.46 -6.06
C VAL A 122 16.68 -9.79 -4.70
N LEU A 123 15.69 -10.28 -3.94
CA LEU A 123 15.31 -9.78 -2.62
C LEU A 123 16.04 -10.45 -1.47
N THR A 124 16.72 -11.58 -1.70
CA THR A 124 17.40 -12.34 -0.66
C THR A 124 18.48 -11.50 0.00
N GLY A 125 18.44 -11.42 1.33
CA GLY A 125 19.45 -10.69 2.11
C GLY A 125 19.29 -9.17 2.12
N ARG A 126 18.24 -8.62 1.48
CA ARG A 126 18.02 -7.17 1.42
C ARG A 126 17.37 -6.62 2.68
N ASN A 127 17.67 -5.38 3.03
CA ASN A 127 17.00 -4.61 4.07
C ASN A 127 16.10 -3.56 3.40
N VAL A 128 14.83 -3.50 3.80
CA VAL A 128 13.84 -2.60 3.21
C VAL A 128 13.32 -1.61 4.27
N LEU A 129 13.37 -0.31 3.95
CA LEU A 129 12.72 0.73 4.75
C LEU A 129 11.47 1.23 4.02
N VAL A 130 10.34 1.24 4.72
CA VAL A 130 9.05 1.63 4.16
C VAL A 130 8.48 2.80 4.96
N ALA A 131 8.14 3.90 4.28
CA ALA A 131 7.41 5.02 4.86
C ALA A 131 5.98 5.06 4.30
N ILE A 132 4.99 4.96 5.18
CA ILE A 132 3.57 5.01 4.80
C ILE A 132 2.96 6.31 5.31
N ALA A 133 2.32 7.08 4.43
CA ALA A 133 1.47 8.21 4.83
C ALA A 133 0.03 7.74 5.03
N SER A 134 -0.44 7.75 6.29
CA SER A 134 -1.80 7.34 6.66
C SER A 134 -2.60 8.50 7.26
N TYR A 135 -3.68 8.90 6.58
CA TYR A 135 -4.33 10.18 6.86
C TYR A 135 -5.44 10.14 7.91
N ASP A 136 -6.08 8.99 8.11
CA ASP A 136 -7.15 8.79 9.07
C ASP A 136 -7.54 7.30 9.18
N THR A 137 -8.38 6.99 10.16
CA THR A 137 -8.83 5.63 10.47
C THR A 137 -9.82 5.05 9.45
N SER A 138 -10.40 5.86 8.56
CA SER A 138 -11.36 5.34 7.57
C SER A 138 -10.70 4.50 6.46
N GLN A 139 -9.37 4.50 6.39
CA GLN A 139 -8.56 3.70 5.47
C GLN A 139 -7.86 2.52 6.15
N LEU A 140 -8.14 2.23 7.44
CA LEU A 140 -7.49 1.10 8.12
C LEU A 140 -7.63 -0.24 7.37
N PRO A 141 -8.77 -0.59 6.75
CA PRO A 141 -8.85 -1.82 5.95
C PRO A 141 -7.91 -1.82 4.73
N HIS A 142 -7.60 -0.66 4.17
CA HIS A 142 -6.62 -0.55 3.10
C HIS A 142 -5.20 -0.63 3.63
N LEU A 143 -4.92 0.06 4.72
CA LEU A 143 -3.63 -0.04 5.41
C LEU A 143 -3.34 -1.50 5.80
N GLU A 144 -4.35 -2.25 6.25
CA GLU A 144 -4.26 -3.70 6.51
C GLU A 144 -3.80 -4.50 5.28
N GLU A 145 -4.41 -4.25 4.12
CA GLU A 145 -4.04 -4.90 2.85
C GLU A 145 -2.63 -4.50 2.38
N VAL A 146 -2.24 -3.24 2.59
CA VAL A 146 -0.89 -2.75 2.32
C VAL A 146 0.12 -3.45 3.21
N LEU A 147 -0.11 -3.51 4.51
CA LEU A 147 0.77 -4.18 5.48
C LEU A 147 0.85 -5.70 5.20
N ALA A 148 -0.26 -6.33 4.82
CA ALA A 148 -0.26 -7.73 4.39
C ALA A 148 0.62 -7.94 3.14
N SER A 149 0.61 -7.00 2.19
CA SER A 149 1.49 -7.06 1.02
C SER A 149 2.98 -6.91 1.37
N LEU A 150 3.31 -6.12 2.40
CA LEU A 150 4.68 -6.02 2.92
C LEU A 150 5.11 -7.27 3.68
N ARG A 151 4.19 -7.95 4.37
CA ARG A 151 4.47 -9.30 4.89
C ARG A 151 4.80 -10.26 3.75
N ASP A 152 4.07 -10.24 2.63
CA ASP A 152 4.41 -11.09 1.48
C ASP A 152 5.82 -10.79 0.92
N VAL A 153 6.29 -9.54 1.01
CA VAL A 153 7.69 -9.16 0.72
C VAL A 153 8.66 -9.79 1.71
N CYS A 154 8.32 -9.78 3.00
CA CYS A 154 9.10 -10.43 4.06
C CYS A 154 9.25 -11.94 3.83
N GLU A 155 8.14 -12.60 3.45
CA GLU A 155 8.11 -14.03 3.10
C GLU A 155 8.91 -14.35 1.82
N ALA A 156 9.19 -13.37 0.98
CA ALA A 156 9.97 -13.54 -0.24
C ALA A 156 11.50 -13.55 -0.01
N GLY A 157 11.96 -13.54 1.25
CA GLY A 157 13.36 -13.75 1.62
C GLY A 157 14.16 -12.46 1.91
N VAL A 158 13.48 -11.33 2.05
CA VAL A 158 14.10 -10.08 2.53
C VAL A 158 14.66 -10.31 3.95
N ASN A 159 15.85 -9.77 4.25
CA ASN A 159 16.49 -9.90 5.55
C ASN A 159 15.72 -9.15 6.64
N SER A 160 15.35 -7.89 6.40
CA SER A 160 14.54 -7.12 7.34
C SER A 160 13.64 -6.11 6.64
N ILE A 161 12.48 -5.81 7.22
CA ILE A 161 11.59 -4.73 6.79
C ILE A 161 11.29 -3.83 7.97
N ARG A 162 11.65 -2.55 7.89
CA ARG A 162 11.18 -1.53 8.84
C ARG A 162 10.08 -0.71 8.18
N VAL A 163 8.93 -0.63 8.83
CA VAL A 163 7.78 0.15 8.35
C VAL A 163 7.51 1.29 9.32
N VAL A 164 7.56 2.52 8.83
CA VAL A 164 7.22 3.73 9.57
C VAL A 164 5.95 4.33 9.01
N ILE A 165 4.87 4.26 9.78
CA ILE A 165 3.57 4.82 9.44
C ILE A 165 3.47 6.21 10.04
N HIS A 166 3.55 7.24 9.20
CA HIS A 166 3.28 8.60 9.61
C HIS A 166 1.77 8.85 9.61
N THR A 167 1.22 9.30 10.73
CA THR A 167 -0.22 9.58 10.84
C THR A 167 -0.51 10.76 11.76
N THR A 168 -1.66 11.38 11.57
CA THR A 168 -2.18 12.43 12.48
C THR A 168 -3.30 11.91 13.37
N PHE A 169 -3.49 10.59 13.45
CA PHE A 169 -4.54 9.96 14.24
C PHE A 169 -3.94 8.87 15.11
N PRO A 170 -4.12 8.92 16.45
CA PRO A 170 -3.66 7.85 17.32
C PRO A 170 -4.49 6.59 17.08
N TYR A 171 -3.84 5.44 16.90
CA TYR A 171 -4.55 4.20 16.59
C TYR A 171 -5.00 3.46 17.86
N PRO A 172 -6.16 2.76 17.80
CA PRO A 172 -6.63 1.89 18.87
C PRO A 172 -5.68 0.73 19.16
N VAL A 173 -5.55 0.38 20.45
CA VAL A 173 -4.78 -0.79 20.90
C VAL A 173 -5.28 -2.08 20.25
N SER A 174 -6.59 -2.28 20.17
CA SER A 174 -7.18 -3.48 19.56
C SER A 174 -6.81 -3.65 18.08
N TRP A 175 -6.67 -2.55 17.33
CA TRP A 175 -6.14 -2.60 15.98
C TRP A 175 -4.66 -2.93 15.97
N ILE A 176 -3.85 -2.26 16.81
CA ILE A 176 -2.42 -2.53 16.92
C ILE A 176 -2.15 -4.01 17.26
N ASP A 177 -2.86 -4.59 18.22
CA ASP A 177 -2.75 -6.01 18.59
C ASP A 177 -3.17 -6.94 17.43
N MET A 178 -4.27 -6.61 16.74
CA MET A 178 -4.69 -7.36 15.55
C MET A 178 -3.60 -7.35 14.47
N ILE A 179 -3.01 -6.19 14.16
CA ILE A 179 -1.95 -6.09 13.16
C ILE A 179 -0.70 -6.85 13.62
N ASN A 180 -0.29 -6.72 14.88
CA ASN A 180 0.82 -7.48 15.46
C ASN A 180 0.72 -8.99 15.23
N SER A 181 -0.50 -9.54 15.21
CA SER A 181 -0.72 -10.97 14.93
C SER A 181 -0.67 -11.31 13.43
N ARG A 182 -1.09 -10.37 12.57
CA ARG A 182 -1.29 -10.59 11.13
C ARG A 182 -0.04 -10.38 10.28
N THR A 183 0.83 -9.46 10.69
CA THR A 183 1.97 -9.00 9.90
C THR A 183 3.30 -9.61 10.34
N ARG A 184 3.27 -10.61 11.23
CA ARG A 184 4.46 -11.41 11.55
C ARG A 184 4.96 -12.14 10.31
N CYS A 185 6.26 -12.10 10.10
CA CYS A 185 6.92 -12.91 9.09
C CYS A 185 7.20 -14.30 9.67
N TRP A 186 6.83 -15.33 8.92
CA TRP A 186 7.04 -16.73 9.27
C TRP A 186 8.20 -17.35 8.49
N GLY A 187 8.60 -16.72 7.37
CA GLY A 187 9.60 -17.19 6.40
C GLY A 187 11.06 -17.22 6.86
N GLY A 188 11.32 -17.33 8.16
CA GLY A 188 12.66 -17.64 8.67
C GLY A 188 12.93 -19.14 8.63
N VAL A 189 13.22 -19.71 7.45
CA VAL A 189 13.67 -21.11 7.31
C VAL A 189 15.08 -21.33 7.91
N SER A 190 15.71 -20.32 8.51
CA SER A 190 17.01 -20.44 9.19
C SER A 190 16.94 -20.42 10.73
N SER A 191 15.78 -20.68 11.36
CA SER A 191 15.74 -20.86 12.82
C SER A 191 16.55 -22.06 13.33
N LEU A 192 17.09 -22.88 12.43
CA LEU A 192 17.91 -24.05 12.76
C LEU A 192 19.42 -23.84 12.52
N LEU A 193 19.85 -22.79 11.81
CA LEU A 193 21.26 -22.70 11.36
C LEU A 193 21.93 -21.32 11.42
N SER A 194 21.25 -20.22 11.76
CA SER A 194 21.99 -19.02 12.18
C SER A 194 21.20 -18.15 13.15
N GLU A 195 21.86 -17.69 14.20
CA GLU A 195 21.36 -16.68 15.14
C GLU A 195 21.26 -15.29 14.48
N GLU A 196 21.63 -15.16 13.19
CA GLU A 196 21.93 -13.88 12.55
C GLU A 196 20.84 -13.41 11.55
N TYR A 197 20.01 -14.32 11.02
CA TYR A 197 18.89 -13.93 10.15
C TYR A 197 17.64 -13.58 10.95
N GLU A 198 17.59 -12.33 11.39
CA GLU A 198 16.38 -11.73 11.94
C GLU A 198 15.40 -11.35 10.82
N ASN A 199 14.71 -12.34 10.20
CA ASN A 199 13.60 -12.06 9.28
C ASN A 199 12.44 -11.40 10.06
N ARG A 200 12.55 -10.09 10.24
CA ARG A 200 11.67 -9.27 11.10
C ARG A 200 11.07 -8.14 10.29
N MET A 201 9.74 -8.10 10.27
CA MET A 201 8.99 -6.90 9.94
C MET A 201 8.78 -6.10 11.23
N GLN A 202 9.53 -5.02 11.38
CA GLN A 202 9.40 -4.04 12.46
C GLN A 202 8.47 -2.92 12.02
N MET A 203 7.61 -2.46 12.91
CA MET A 203 6.60 -1.44 12.61
C MET A 203 6.57 -0.36 13.67
N GLU A 204 6.56 0.89 13.23
CA GLU A 204 6.42 2.08 14.04
C GLU A 204 5.27 2.94 13.52
N ILE A 205 4.48 3.51 14.41
CA ILE A 205 3.44 4.50 14.15
C ILE A 205 3.93 5.82 14.70
N HIS A 206 4.32 6.73 13.81
CA HIS A 206 4.75 8.08 14.16
C HIS A 206 3.55 9.00 14.16
N LEU A 207 3.05 9.31 15.36
CA LEU A 207 1.94 10.23 15.54
C LEU A 207 2.46 11.67 15.48
N VAL A 208 2.10 12.37 14.41
CA VAL A 208 2.53 13.75 14.15
C VAL A 208 1.36 14.74 14.24
N SER A 209 1.68 16.03 14.32
CA SER A 209 0.67 17.08 14.44
C SER A 209 -0.32 17.10 13.26
N PRO A 210 -1.64 17.27 13.48
CA PRO A 210 -2.60 17.47 12.39
C PRO A 210 -2.28 18.68 11.49
N ALA A 211 -1.43 19.62 11.94
CA ALA A 211 -0.95 20.73 11.12
C ALA A 211 -0.23 20.26 9.85
N VAL A 212 0.46 19.12 9.91
CA VAL A 212 1.20 18.58 8.76
C VAL A 212 0.35 17.65 7.89
N ARG A 213 -0.96 17.50 8.14
CA ARG A 213 -1.82 16.55 7.41
C ARG A 213 -1.74 16.68 5.89
N LEU A 214 -1.61 17.90 5.34
CA LEU A 214 -1.50 18.11 3.90
C LEU A 214 -0.12 17.75 3.33
N HIS A 215 0.90 17.73 4.19
CA HIS A 215 2.30 17.48 3.86
C HIS A 215 2.83 16.18 4.48
N LEU A 216 1.94 15.31 4.98
CA LEU A 216 2.28 14.00 5.56
C LEU A 216 3.11 13.16 4.57
N VAL A 217 2.84 13.34 3.28
CA VAL A 217 3.57 12.73 2.16
C VAL A 217 5.03 13.11 2.09
N ASP A 218 5.48 14.17 2.76
CA ASP A 218 6.87 14.64 2.74
C ASP A 218 7.68 14.10 3.93
N LEU A 219 7.04 13.51 4.94
CA LEU A 219 7.74 13.05 6.16
C LEU A 219 8.65 11.84 5.93
N HIS A 220 8.48 11.12 4.82
CA HIS A 220 9.45 10.09 4.42
C HIS A 220 10.83 10.67 4.11
N ARG A 221 10.94 11.95 3.75
CA ARG A 221 12.21 12.58 3.35
C ARG A 221 13.23 12.57 4.49
N PRO A 222 12.99 13.21 5.65
CA PRO A 222 13.97 13.21 6.74
C PRO A 222 14.32 11.77 7.15
N LEU A 223 13.32 10.89 7.24
CA LEU A 223 13.53 9.48 7.54
C LEU A 223 14.48 8.80 6.55
N PHE A 224 14.28 8.95 5.24
CA PHE A 224 15.11 8.29 4.23
C PHE A 224 16.53 8.85 4.14
N TYR A 225 16.73 10.11 4.54
CA TYR A 225 18.00 10.82 4.47
C TYR A 225 18.80 10.80 5.78
N GLU A 226 18.30 10.15 6.83
CA GLU A 226 19.11 9.83 8.01
C GLU A 226 20.27 8.90 7.63
N GLU A 227 21.50 9.25 8.00
CA GLU A 227 22.70 8.49 7.59
C GLU A 227 22.62 7.02 8.01
N GLU A 228 22.12 6.75 9.22
CA GLU A 228 21.90 5.39 9.72
C GLU A 228 20.98 4.58 8.77
N ASN A 229 19.96 5.21 8.19
CA ASN A 229 19.05 4.54 7.27
C ASN A 229 19.66 4.35 5.88
N LEU A 230 20.49 5.30 5.40
CA LEU A 230 21.23 5.17 4.15
C LEU A 230 22.29 4.05 4.21
N GLU A 231 22.86 3.80 5.38
CA GLU A 231 23.83 2.71 5.60
C GLU A 231 23.16 1.35 5.81
N LYS A 232 22.00 1.32 6.47
CA LYS A 232 21.34 0.08 6.91
C LYS A 232 20.46 -0.57 5.85
N TYR A 233 19.79 0.21 5.00
CA TYR A 233 18.76 -0.30 4.08
C TYR A 233 19.23 -0.27 2.62
N ASP A 234 18.86 -1.29 1.85
CA ASP A 234 19.18 -1.39 0.41
C ASP A 234 18.18 -0.63 -0.47
N VAL A 235 16.93 -0.53 0.00
CA VAL A 235 15.84 0.12 -0.73
C VAL A 235 14.87 0.81 0.22
N MET A 236 14.50 2.03 -0.14
CA MET A 236 13.53 2.84 0.56
C MET A 236 12.26 2.95 -0.28
N ILE A 237 11.11 2.75 0.34
CA ILE A 237 9.81 2.73 -0.32
C ILE A 237 8.89 3.72 0.37
N TYR A 238 8.49 4.78 -0.33
CA TYR A 238 7.40 5.64 0.11
C TYR A 238 6.09 5.18 -0.54
N LEU A 239 4.98 5.15 0.20
CA LEU A 239 3.63 4.95 -0.35
C LEU A 239 2.51 5.56 0.52
N GLU A 240 1.33 5.76 -0.07
CA GLU A 240 0.08 6.03 0.65
C GLU A 240 -0.54 4.74 1.22
N ASP A 241 -1.45 4.89 2.20
CA ASP A 241 -2.18 3.81 2.90
C ASP A 241 -3.11 2.94 2.02
N ASP A 242 -3.16 3.18 0.71
CA ASP A 242 -4.03 2.48 -0.24
C ASP A 242 -3.28 1.87 -1.46
N ILE A 243 -1.95 1.70 -1.36
CA ILE A 243 -1.13 1.16 -2.46
C ILE A 243 -0.43 -0.13 -2.04
N ARG A 244 -0.77 -1.24 -2.69
CA ARG A 244 -0.11 -2.53 -2.42
C ARG A 244 1.23 -2.63 -3.13
N VAL A 245 2.22 -3.23 -2.46
CA VAL A 245 3.56 -3.49 -3.00
C VAL A 245 3.79 -4.98 -3.04
N SER A 246 4.27 -5.50 -4.18
CA SER A 246 4.57 -6.93 -4.33
C SER A 246 6.07 -7.19 -4.32
N PRO A 247 6.51 -8.42 -3.97
CA PRO A 247 7.92 -8.82 -4.12
C PRO A 247 8.44 -8.58 -5.55
N SER A 248 7.64 -8.92 -6.57
CA SER A 248 8.00 -8.71 -7.97
C SER A 248 8.19 -7.23 -8.32
N THR A 249 7.46 -6.32 -7.67
CA THR A 249 7.61 -4.88 -7.90
C THR A 249 8.95 -4.39 -7.39
N ILE A 250 9.36 -4.78 -6.18
CA ILE A 250 10.64 -4.39 -5.60
C ILE A 250 11.80 -5.02 -6.39
N ALA A 251 11.71 -6.31 -6.70
CA ALA A 251 12.74 -6.99 -7.49
C ALA A 251 12.92 -6.34 -8.86
N SER A 252 11.81 -6.04 -9.55
CA SER A 252 11.85 -5.36 -10.85
C SER A 252 12.42 -3.95 -10.74
N TYR A 253 12.07 -3.21 -9.70
CA TYR A 253 12.63 -1.88 -9.46
C TYR A 253 14.15 -1.93 -9.33
N LEU A 254 14.67 -2.85 -8.50
CA LEU A 254 16.11 -3.01 -8.28
C LEU A 254 16.85 -3.45 -9.55
N MET A 255 16.32 -4.45 -10.27
CA MET A 255 16.91 -4.91 -11.52
C MET A 255 16.96 -3.82 -12.60
N GLU A 256 15.87 -3.06 -12.76
CA GLU A 256 15.80 -2.02 -13.78
C GLU A 256 16.63 -0.79 -13.39
N THR A 257 16.76 -0.48 -12.09
CA THR A 257 17.66 0.57 -11.60
C THR A 257 19.11 0.21 -11.91
N GLN A 258 19.50 -1.03 -11.64
CA GLN A 258 20.84 -1.55 -11.97
C GLN A 258 21.08 -1.54 -13.48
N ARG A 259 20.10 -1.98 -14.28
CA ARG A 259 20.19 -1.96 -15.74
C ARG A 259 20.35 -0.55 -16.29
N VAL A 260 19.61 0.43 -15.77
CA VAL A 260 19.77 1.83 -16.17
C VAL A 260 21.18 2.32 -15.85
N ARG A 261 21.71 2.02 -14.66
CA ARG A 261 23.10 2.32 -14.29
C ARG A 261 24.10 1.72 -15.27
N GLU A 262 23.94 0.46 -15.66
CA GLU A 262 24.81 -0.19 -16.64
C GLU A 262 24.76 0.48 -18.03
N LEU A 263 23.61 1.04 -18.41
CA LEU A 263 23.43 1.70 -19.71
C LEU A 263 23.98 3.12 -19.76
N VAL A 264 23.86 3.89 -18.67
CA VAL A 264 24.22 5.33 -18.66
C VAL A 264 25.47 5.66 -17.84
N GLY A 265 25.94 4.72 -17.01
CA GLY A 265 27.08 4.89 -16.11
C GLY A 265 26.73 5.45 -14.73
N ASP A 266 27.68 5.35 -13.80
CA ASP A 266 27.53 5.68 -12.38
C ASP A 266 27.31 7.17 -12.09
N GLU A 267 27.67 8.06 -13.01
CA GLU A 267 27.42 9.50 -12.82
C GLU A 267 26.02 9.90 -13.27
N GLU A 268 25.56 9.38 -14.41
CA GLU A 268 24.28 9.79 -15.02
C GLU A 268 23.08 8.97 -14.53
N PHE A 269 23.26 7.82 -13.87
CA PHE A 269 22.12 6.98 -13.48
C PHE A 269 21.15 7.71 -12.52
N SER A 270 21.67 8.64 -11.72
CA SER A 270 20.87 9.45 -10.78
C SER A 270 19.96 10.49 -11.46
N ASP A 271 20.16 10.75 -12.76
CA ASP A 271 19.22 11.52 -13.59
C ASP A 271 17.92 10.77 -13.85
N TYR A 272 17.85 9.48 -13.51
CA TYR A 272 16.72 8.62 -13.79
C TYR A 272 16.18 7.96 -12.51
N ASN A 273 14.89 7.69 -12.48
CA ASN A 273 14.29 6.80 -11.48
C ASN A 273 13.23 5.91 -12.14
N ILE A 274 13.22 4.63 -11.79
CA ILE A 274 12.22 3.69 -12.27
C ILE A 274 10.86 4.04 -11.64
N GLY A 275 9.89 4.36 -12.50
CA GLY A 275 8.54 4.75 -12.09
C GLY A 275 7.67 3.56 -11.74
N ILE A 276 6.66 3.80 -10.91
CA ILE A 276 5.65 2.81 -10.53
C ILE A 276 4.26 3.28 -10.98
N VAL A 277 3.54 2.46 -11.73
CA VAL A 277 2.21 2.85 -12.24
C VAL A 277 1.08 2.19 -11.45
N ARG A 278 0.23 3.01 -10.84
CA ARG A 278 -0.98 2.52 -10.17
C ARG A 278 -2.00 1.99 -11.18
N TYR A 279 -2.67 0.90 -10.83
CA TYR A 279 -3.91 0.48 -11.47
C TYR A 279 -5.03 0.27 -10.45
N GLU A 280 -6.26 0.45 -10.90
CA GLU A 280 -7.48 0.20 -10.14
C GLU A 280 -8.33 -0.85 -10.87
N TYR A 281 -9.15 -1.57 -10.12
CA TYR A 281 -10.24 -2.33 -10.75
C TYR A 281 -11.29 -1.39 -11.35
N ASN A 282 -11.68 -1.69 -12.57
CA ASN A 282 -12.66 -0.95 -13.35
C ASN A 282 -14.07 -1.49 -13.09
N PHE A 283 -14.67 -1.10 -11.98
CA PHE A 283 -16.08 -1.45 -11.76
C PHE A 283 -16.99 -0.60 -12.66
N PRO A 284 -18.07 -1.17 -13.22
CA PRO A 284 -19.10 -0.34 -13.83
C PRO A 284 -19.63 0.67 -12.80
N PRO A 285 -19.89 1.93 -13.19
CA PRO A 285 -20.20 3.02 -12.26
C PRO A 285 -21.43 2.77 -11.38
N ASP A 286 -22.33 1.87 -11.81
CA ASP A 286 -23.57 1.53 -11.10
C ASP A 286 -23.50 0.17 -10.38
N THR A 287 -22.32 -0.46 -10.29
CA THR A 287 -22.18 -1.79 -9.68
C THR A 287 -21.69 -1.68 -8.24
N VAL A 288 -22.55 -2.11 -7.30
CA VAL A 288 -22.10 -2.46 -5.94
C VAL A 288 -21.39 -3.80 -6.03
N ILE A 289 -20.15 -3.89 -5.52
CA ILE A 289 -19.38 -5.13 -5.50
C ILE A 289 -19.92 -6.02 -4.38
N GLN A 290 -20.48 -7.16 -4.77
CA GLN A 290 -21.02 -8.21 -3.92
C GLN A 290 -20.73 -9.56 -4.59
N ASP A 291 -21.00 -10.67 -3.90
CA ASP A 291 -20.80 -12.00 -4.47
C ASP A 291 -21.54 -12.21 -5.80
N ASN A 292 -22.73 -11.62 -5.94
CA ASN A 292 -23.52 -11.70 -7.15
C ASN A 292 -22.99 -10.81 -8.28
N THR A 293 -22.12 -9.85 -8.02
CA THR A 293 -21.60 -8.90 -9.03
C THR A 293 -20.10 -9.04 -9.26
N ARG A 294 -19.38 -9.83 -8.45
CA ARG A 294 -17.93 -10.08 -8.59
C ARG A 294 -17.54 -10.66 -9.96
N HIS A 295 -18.46 -11.36 -10.62
CA HIS A 295 -18.22 -11.91 -11.96
C HIS A 295 -18.14 -10.83 -13.05
N LEU A 296 -18.62 -9.61 -12.79
CA LEU A 296 -18.54 -8.46 -13.71
C LEU A 296 -17.09 -7.92 -13.81
N VAL A 297 -16.20 -8.33 -12.91
CA VAL A 297 -14.79 -7.91 -12.83
C VAL A 297 -13.91 -8.58 -13.90
N LYS A 298 -14.40 -9.63 -14.57
CA LYS A 298 -13.63 -10.51 -15.46
C LYS A 298 -12.96 -9.83 -16.67
N LYS A 299 -13.20 -8.54 -16.93
CA LYS A 299 -12.57 -7.79 -18.05
C LYS A 299 -12.14 -6.37 -17.68
N SER A 300 -11.94 -6.09 -16.39
CA SER A 300 -12.01 -4.71 -15.94
C SER A 300 -10.93 -4.37 -14.91
N THR A 301 -9.69 -4.22 -15.38
CA THR A 301 -8.70 -3.36 -14.75
C THR A 301 -8.59 -2.07 -15.56
N ARG A 302 -8.39 -0.94 -14.89
CA ARG A 302 -8.06 0.35 -15.50
C ARG A 302 -6.73 0.76 -14.90
N VAL A 303 -5.75 1.09 -15.76
CA VAL A 303 -4.60 1.86 -15.29
C VAL A 303 -5.14 3.15 -14.71
N TYR A 304 -4.82 3.44 -13.45
CA TYR A 304 -5.35 4.59 -12.77
C TYR A 304 -4.66 5.81 -13.35
N TRP A 305 -5.42 6.52 -14.17
CA TRP A 305 -5.04 7.79 -14.75
C TRP A 305 -5.90 8.86 -14.12
N GLU A 306 -5.25 9.92 -13.65
CA GLU A 306 -5.96 10.98 -12.94
C GLU A 306 -7.13 11.55 -13.76
N HIS A 307 -8.16 11.90 -13.01
CA HIS A 307 -9.55 12.04 -13.41
C HIS A 307 -9.79 12.94 -14.63
N SER A 308 -10.37 12.38 -15.70
CA SER A 308 -11.59 12.88 -16.37
C SER A 308 -11.85 12.29 -17.76
N LYS A 309 -10.89 11.56 -18.34
CA LYS A 309 -11.00 10.92 -19.67
C LYS A 309 -10.27 9.56 -19.67
N ARG A 310 -10.76 8.60 -20.48
CA ARG A 310 -10.04 7.35 -20.74
C ARG A 310 -8.63 7.74 -21.26
N PRO A 311 -7.56 7.22 -20.67
CA PRO A 311 -6.24 7.54 -21.14
C PRO A 311 -6.09 7.08 -22.59
N VAL A 312 -5.67 8.01 -23.44
CA VAL A 312 -5.24 7.71 -24.81
C VAL A 312 -3.74 7.63 -24.71
N PHE A 313 -3.14 6.46 -24.89
CA PHE A 313 -1.71 6.20 -24.60
C PHE A 313 -0.78 7.33 -25.10
N SER A 314 -1.00 7.85 -26.32
CA SER A 314 -0.20 8.94 -26.89
C SER A 314 -0.32 10.32 -26.21
N LYS A 315 -1.19 10.48 -25.20
CA LYS A 315 -1.39 11.72 -24.43
C LYS A 315 -0.88 11.60 -22.99
N ALA A 316 -0.21 10.50 -22.72
CA ALA A 316 -0.33 9.84 -21.44
C ALA A 316 1.02 9.16 -21.13
N ALA A 317 1.54 8.43 -22.09
CA ALA A 317 2.93 8.05 -22.16
C ALA A 317 3.63 8.93 -23.20
N ASP A 318 4.80 9.43 -22.85
CA ASP A 318 5.70 10.15 -23.75
C ASP A 318 6.88 9.24 -24.10
N ILE A 319 7.21 9.21 -25.39
CA ILE A 319 8.47 8.63 -25.86
C ILE A 319 9.59 9.52 -25.30
N LEU A 320 10.69 8.89 -24.86
CA LEU A 320 11.85 9.63 -24.37
C LEU A 320 12.45 10.52 -25.48
N PRO A 321 13.06 11.67 -25.14
CA PRO A 321 13.73 12.49 -26.13
C PRO A 321 14.89 11.74 -26.80
N GLU A 322 15.36 12.24 -27.96
CA GLU A 322 16.33 11.52 -28.79
C GLU A 322 17.66 11.25 -28.08
N LYS A 323 18.10 12.17 -27.19
CA LYS A 323 19.34 12.02 -26.43
C LYS A 323 19.27 10.77 -25.54
N GLU A 324 18.20 10.66 -24.76
CA GLU A 324 17.97 9.56 -23.83
C GLU A 324 17.72 8.25 -24.56
N ARG A 325 17.01 8.26 -25.70
CA ARG A 325 16.83 7.04 -26.52
C ARG A 325 18.12 6.51 -27.11
N LYS A 326 19.11 7.36 -27.39
CA LYS A 326 20.44 6.88 -27.82
C LYS A 326 21.18 6.13 -26.71
N LEU A 327 20.93 6.47 -25.45
CA LEU A 327 21.57 5.85 -24.29
C LEU A 327 20.79 4.62 -23.80
N LEU A 328 19.49 4.78 -23.60
CA LEU A 328 18.60 3.77 -23.00
C LEU A 328 17.92 2.84 -24.02
N GLY A 329 18.00 3.19 -25.31
CA GLY A 329 17.27 2.52 -26.38
C GLY A 329 15.77 2.87 -26.42
N ASP A 330 15.01 2.10 -27.21
CA ASP A 330 13.54 2.22 -27.32
C ASP A 330 12.79 1.43 -26.23
N GLY A 331 13.51 0.83 -25.28
CA GLY A 331 12.96 -0.03 -24.22
C GLY A 331 12.25 0.72 -23.09
N TYR A 332 12.34 2.06 -23.06
CA TYR A 332 11.79 2.89 -21.99
C TYR A 332 10.88 4.00 -22.51
N PHE A 333 9.90 4.36 -21.68
CA PHE A 333 9.03 5.52 -21.87
C PHE A 333 8.81 6.22 -20.53
N GLN A 334 8.15 7.37 -20.54
CA GLN A 334 7.76 8.06 -19.31
C GLN A 334 6.27 8.38 -19.31
N MET A 335 5.71 8.65 -18.13
CA MET A 335 4.34 9.16 -18.03
C MET A 335 4.35 10.68 -18.17
N SER A 336 3.37 11.23 -18.90
CA SER A 336 3.16 12.68 -19.00
C SER A 336 2.70 13.30 -17.67
N ASN A 337 2.13 12.49 -16.78
CA ASN A 337 1.75 12.90 -15.42
C ASN A 337 2.42 11.96 -14.42
N HIS A 338 3.22 12.53 -13.53
CA HIS A 338 4.00 11.79 -12.55
C HIS A 338 3.23 11.48 -11.25
N HIS A 339 1.90 11.60 -11.23
CA HIS A 339 1.06 11.28 -10.07
C HIS A 339 1.11 9.79 -9.71
N GLN A 340 2.02 9.43 -8.80
CA GLN A 340 2.24 8.04 -8.40
C GLN A 340 2.04 7.79 -6.91
N GLY A 341 2.15 8.83 -6.06
CA GLY A 341 2.14 8.82 -4.57
C GLY A 341 2.66 7.53 -3.92
N MET A 342 3.63 6.95 -4.60
CA MET A 342 4.50 5.88 -4.24
C MET A 342 5.75 6.11 -5.08
N PHE A 343 6.92 5.89 -4.51
CA PHE A 343 8.16 5.74 -5.27
C PHE A 343 9.10 4.84 -4.47
N MET A 344 10.13 4.34 -5.16
CA MET A 344 11.24 3.65 -4.55
C MET A 344 12.53 4.40 -4.86
N ALA A 345 13.52 4.27 -3.99
CA ALA A 345 14.86 4.81 -4.15
C ALA A 345 15.88 3.85 -3.50
N THR A 346 17.08 3.79 -4.05
CA THR A 346 18.24 3.20 -3.39
C THR A 346 18.99 4.28 -2.60
N PRO A 347 19.81 3.93 -1.59
CA PRO A 347 20.64 4.90 -0.88
C PRO A 347 21.50 5.75 -1.80
N GLU A 348 22.05 5.13 -2.85
CA GLU A 348 22.90 5.81 -3.83
C GLU A 348 22.14 6.88 -4.62
N LEU A 349 20.89 6.61 -5.02
CA LEU A 349 20.04 7.61 -5.65
C LEU A 349 19.76 8.77 -4.69
N LEU A 350 19.39 8.48 -3.44
CA LEU A 350 19.09 9.50 -2.45
C LEU A 350 20.29 10.42 -2.22
N ARG A 351 21.49 9.86 -1.96
CA ARG A 351 22.73 10.63 -1.78
C ARG A 351 23.02 11.56 -2.95
N LYS A 352 22.99 11.04 -4.19
CA LYS A 352 23.19 11.85 -5.39
C LYS A 352 22.13 12.94 -5.56
N TRP A 353 20.88 12.67 -5.19
CA TRP A 353 19.81 13.69 -5.24
C TRP A 353 20.00 14.79 -4.19
N ALA A 354 20.50 14.49 -2.99
CA ALA A 354 20.82 15.53 -1.99
C ALA A 354 21.96 16.45 -2.43
N GLU A 355 22.93 15.94 -3.19
CA GLU A 355 24.07 16.72 -3.68
C GLU A 355 23.76 17.53 -4.95
N ARG A 356 22.65 17.23 -5.63
CA ARG A 356 22.30 17.82 -6.92
C ARG A 356 21.90 19.29 -6.77
N GLU A 357 22.49 20.15 -7.59
CA GLU A 357 22.15 21.58 -7.61
C GLU A 357 20.64 21.78 -7.82
N LYS A 358 20.01 22.60 -6.97
CA LYS A 358 18.56 22.92 -6.97
C LYS A 358 17.63 21.77 -6.59
N CYS A 359 18.14 20.55 -6.39
CA CYS A 359 17.36 19.49 -5.77
C CYS A 359 17.33 19.71 -4.26
N ASN A 360 16.13 19.73 -3.69
CA ASN A 360 15.92 19.80 -2.24
C ASN A 360 14.90 18.73 -1.86
N PHE A 361 15.12 17.52 -2.37
CA PHE A 361 14.19 16.41 -2.17
C PHE A 361 14.27 15.84 -0.76
N ASP A 362 15.38 16.03 -0.08
CA ASP A 362 15.65 15.73 1.33
C ASP A 362 14.90 16.68 2.29
N VAL A 363 14.57 17.90 1.85
CA VAL A 363 13.97 18.92 2.70
C VAL A 363 12.43 18.83 2.74
N VAL A 364 11.87 18.73 3.94
CA VAL A 364 10.44 18.98 4.17
C VAL A 364 10.19 20.47 4.02
N ARG A 365 9.31 20.84 3.09
CA ARG A 365 8.95 22.25 2.88
C ARG A 365 7.58 22.51 3.46
N ASP A 366 7.50 23.32 4.50
CA ASP A 366 6.25 23.96 4.89
C ASP A 366 5.89 24.98 3.79
N ARG A 367 4.81 24.73 3.04
CA ARG A 367 4.43 25.54 1.88
C ARG A 367 3.07 26.19 2.13
N PRO A 368 3.02 27.22 2.99
CA PRO A 368 1.79 27.97 3.20
C PRO A 368 1.43 28.65 1.88
N GLY A 369 0.39 28.19 1.19
CA GLY A 369 -0.14 28.91 0.05
C GLY A 369 -1.17 29.96 0.43
N GLN A 370 -1.74 30.63 -0.57
CA GLN A 370 -2.79 31.62 -0.34
C GLN A 370 -4.10 30.91 0.02
N GLY A 371 -4.50 30.97 1.29
CA GLY A 371 -5.71 30.32 1.80
C GLY A 371 -5.48 28.87 2.23
N HIS A 372 -6.38 27.95 1.85
CA HIS A 372 -6.32 26.52 2.20
C HIS A 372 -5.63 25.64 1.14
N GLN A 373 -4.85 26.22 0.23
CA GLN A 373 -4.19 25.51 -0.86
C GLN A 373 -2.68 25.77 -0.80
N PRO A 374 -1.81 24.78 -1.04
CA PRO A 374 -0.36 24.99 -1.14
C PRO A 374 0.02 25.93 -2.28
N THR A 375 1.18 26.59 -2.20
CA THR A 375 1.71 27.45 -3.29
C THR A 375 2.03 26.68 -4.57
N GLU A 376 2.38 25.40 -4.42
CA GLU A 376 2.76 24.48 -5.50
C GLU A 376 2.05 23.14 -5.27
N GLY A 377 1.43 22.59 -6.32
CA GLY A 377 0.62 21.36 -6.23
C GLY A 377 -0.75 21.61 -5.59
N THR A 378 -1.81 21.53 -6.39
CA THR A 378 -3.18 21.78 -5.91
C THR A 378 -3.76 20.64 -5.07
N GLN A 379 -3.06 19.50 -4.96
CA GLN A 379 -3.51 18.31 -4.23
C GLN A 379 -2.30 17.56 -3.63
N ARG A 380 -2.50 17.01 -2.43
CA ARG A 380 -1.54 16.22 -1.63
C ARG A 380 -0.67 15.25 -2.45
N VAL A 381 -1.26 14.65 -3.48
CA VAL A 381 -0.68 13.52 -4.23
C VAL A 381 0.37 13.96 -5.26
N TRP A 382 0.43 15.25 -5.56
CA TRP A 382 1.36 15.78 -6.57
C TRP A 382 2.71 16.15 -5.97
N MET A 383 2.80 16.30 -4.64
CA MET A 383 3.91 17.02 -4.03
C MET A 383 5.24 16.25 -4.13
N SER A 384 5.28 14.98 -3.74
CA SER A 384 6.54 14.21 -3.78
C SER A 384 7.02 13.97 -5.21
N SER A 385 6.12 13.60 -6.11
CA SER A 385 6.46 13.36 -7.52
C SER A 385 6.84 14.64 -8.26
N HIS A 386 6.19 15.77 -7.97
CA HIS A 386 6.53 17.04 -8.62
C HIS A 386 7.90 17.55 -8.18
N MET A 387 8.27 17.38 -6.90
CA MET A 387 9.61 17.75 -6.41
C MET A 387 10.72 16.91 -7.04
N LEU A 388 10.47 15.62 -7.25
CA LEU A 388 11.46 14.73 -7.84
C LEU A 388 11.56 14.91 -9.36
N TYR A 389 10.42 14.87 -10.06
CA TYR A 389 10.38 14.80 -11.52
C TYR A 389 10.15 16.16 -12.21
N GLY A 390 9.89 17.22 -11.43
CA GLY A 390 9.62 18.55 -11.97
C GLY A 390 10.91 19.24 -12.45
N PRO A 391 10.90 19.89 -13.62
CA PRO A 391 12.08 20.53 -14.20
C PRO A 391 12.54 21.78 -13.42
N SER A 392 11.70 22.32 -12.54
CA SER A 392 12.04 23.43 -11.63
C SER A 392 12.64 22.96 -10.31
N HIS A 393 12.79 21.66 -10.11
CA HIS A 393 13.24 21.05 -8.86
C HIS A 393 14.41 20.10 -9.13
N CYS A 394 14.27 18.80 -8.87
CA CYS A 394 15.34 17.84 -9.08
C CYS A 394 15.49 17.42 -10.54
N ASP A 395 14.48 17.63 -11.39
CA ASP A 395 14.49 17.26 -12.81
C ASP A 395 14.93 15.81 -13.08
N VAL A 396 14.58 14.89 -12.17
CA VAL A 396 14.81 13.46 -12.36
C VAL A 396 13.83 12.96 -13.43
N ARG A 397 14.31 12.14 -14.35
CA ARG A 397 13.48 11.52 -15.38
C ARG A 397 12.85 10.25 -14.85
N GLN A 398 11.53 10.17 -14.88
CA GLN A 398 10.83 8.93 -14.61
C GLN A 398 10.94 7.97 -15.80
N LEU A 399 11.40 6.74 -15.58
CA LEU A 399 11.51 5.70 -16.59
C LEU A 399 10.55 4.54 -16.31
N LEU A 400 9.88 4.07 -17.36
CA LEU A 400 9.06 2.87 -17.34
C LEU A 400 9.58 1.90 -18.41
N PRO A 401 10.08 0.71 -18.04
CA PRO A 401 10.52 -0.29 -19.00
C PRO A 401 9.29 -0.89 -19.69
N ALA A 402 9.29 -0.91 -21.02
CA ALA A 402 8.19 -1.46 -21.81
C ALA A 402 8.02 -2.97 -21.58
N ASP A 403 9.13 -3.70 -21.51
CA ASP A 403 9.12 -5.17 -21.39
C ASP A 403 8.73 -5.66 -19.99
N ASN A 404 9.07 -4.88 -18.95
CA ASN A 404 8.80 -5.21 -17.55
C ASN A 404 7.73 -4.32 -16.91
N PHE A 405 6.95 -3.61 -17.73
CA PHE A 405 5.97 -2.62 -17.28
C PHE A 405 5.00 -3.20 -16.26
N VAL A 406 4.49 -4.41 -16.51
CA VAL A 406 3.46 -5.06 -15.67
C VAL A 406 3.92 -5.28 -14.24
N SER A 407 5.18 -5.67 -14.04
CA SER A 407 5.76 -5.92 -12.71
C SER A 407 5.93 -4.64 -11.91
N LEU A 408 6.04 -3.49 -12.59
CA LEU A 408 6.10 -2.14 -12.02
C LEU A 408 4.72 -1.48 -11.94
N THR A 409 3.65 -2.26 -12.06
CA THR A 409 2.30 -1.80 -11.75
C THR A 409 1.87 -2.22 -10.36
N THR A 410 1.28 -1.29 -9.61
CA THR A 410 0.80 -1.54 -8.23
C THR A 410 -0.70 -1.37 -8.13
N HIS A 411 -1.33 -2.22 -7.33
CA HIS A 411 -2.77 -2.13 -7.10
C HIS A 411 -3.05 -0.98 -6.14
N HIS A 412 -3.72 0.04 -6.65
CA HIS A 412 -4.33 1.09 -5.85
C HIS A 412 -5.70 0.60 -5.41
N LEU A 413 -5.80 0.30 -4.11
CA LEU A 413 -7.06 -0.05 -3.47
C LEU A 413 -8.00 1.13 -3.68
N ALA A 414 -9.20 0.86 -4.20
CA ALA A 414 -10.06 1.95 -4.59
C ALA A 414 -10.31 2.84 -3.36
N ASN A 415 -9.84 4.10 -3.47
CA ASN A 415 -10.05 5.21 -2.55
C ASN A 415 -11.48 5.16 -1.98
N LYS A 416 -11.74 5.76 -0.80
CA LYS A 416 -13.02 6.02 -0.09
C LYS A 416 -14.30 6.20 -0.95
N ASN A 417 -14.12 6.42 -2.24
CA ASN A 417 -15.04 6.29 -3.36
C ASN A 417 -15.10 4.88 -4.00
N TYR A 418 -15.16 3.75 -3.28
CA TYR A 418 -15.66 2.49 -3.90
C TYR A 418 -17.04 2.68 -4.58
N ARG A 419 -17.72 3.79 -4.26
CA ARG A 419 -18.62 4.50 -5.17
C ARG A 419 -17.91 5.64 -5.90
N ARG A 420 -17.27 5.38 -7.04
CA ARG A 420 -17.01 6.44 -8.04
C ARG A 420 -18.33 6.72 -8.76
N VAL A 421 -19.30 7.27 -8.03
CA VAL A 421 -20.40 8.03 -8.64
C VAL A 421 -19.71 9.07 -9.52
N GLY A 422 -20.03 9.10 -10.81
CA GLY A 422 -19.26 9.74 -11.88
C GLY A 422 -18.94 11.24 -11.70
N LYS A 423 -18.87 12.01 -12.78
CA LYS A 423 -18.47 13.44 -12.74
C LYS A 423 -19.28 14.34 -11.79
N GLU A 424 -20.39 13.85 -11.24
CA GLU A 424 -21.27 14.53 -10.29
C GLU A 424 -20.87 14.34 -8.82
N GLY A 425 -19.88 13.48 -8.53
CA GLY A 425 -19.31 13.27 -7.19
C GLY A 425 -18.31 14.35 -6.73
N ARG A 426 -17.89 15.27 -7.59
CA ARG A 426 -17.13 16.46 -7.17
C ARG A 426 -18.11 17.51 -6.65
N ILE A 427 -17.84 18.06 -5.46
CA ILE A 427 -18.30 19.41 -5.11
C ILE A 427 -17.87 20.32 -6.28
N GLY A 428 -18.82 20.73 -7.14
CA GLY A 428 -18.59 21.59 -8.32
C GLY A 428 -18.70 20.96 -9.71
N GLY A 429 -19.00 19.66 -9.87
CA GLY A 429 -19.09 18.99 -11.18
C GLY A 429 -20.47 19.07 -11.85
N GLY A 430 -20.86 20.24 -12.36
CA GLY A 430 -22.12 20.40 -13.09
C GLY A 430 -22.11 19.80 -14.51
N GLY A 431 -23.21 19.14 -14.91
CA GLY A 431 -23.62 19.21 -16.32
C GLY A 431 -24.26 17.98 -16.99
N VAL A 432 -24.44 16.82 -16.35
CA VAL A 432 -25.13 15.71 -17.03
C VAL A 432 -26.59 15.64 -16.59
N HIS A 433 -27.49 16.05 -17.47
CA HIS A 433 -28.93 15.92 -17.24
C HIS A 433 -29.30 14.44 -17.14
N ASN A 434 -29.47 13.92 -15.90
CA ASN A 434 -30.13 12.67 -15.48
C ASN A 434 -29.30 11.73 -14.60
N ALA A 435 -28.07 12.04 -14.19
CA ALA A 435 -27.46 11.20 -13.16
C ALA A 435 -28.11 11.49 -11.79
N MET A 436 -28.35 10.42 -11.03
CA MET A 436 -29.05 10.50 -9.76
C MET A 436 -28.22 11.36 -8.82
N PRO A 437 -28.85 12.33 -8.11
CA PRO A 437 -28.13 13.08 -7.07
C PRO A 437 -27.55 12.08 -6.06
N ASN A 438 -26.37 12.38 -5.54
CA ASN A 438 -25.74 11.63 -4.45
C ASN A 438 -26.66 11.59 -3.22
N SER A 439 -27.64 10.70 -3.21
CA SER A 439 -28.33 10.33 -2.00
C SER A 439 -27.44 9.29 -1.33
N PHE A 440 -26.78 9.70 -0.25
CA PHE A 440 -26.36 8.76 0.79
C PHE A 440 -27.58 8.16 1.53
N GLU A 441 -28.81 8.43 1.06
CA GLU A 441 -29.95 7.55 1.36
C GLU A 441 -29.51 6.12 1.07
N LYS A 442 -29.72 5.23 2.05
CA LYS A 442 -29.38 3.82 1.99
C LYS A 442 -29.58 3.34 0.55
N PRO A 443 -28.57 2.71 -0.09
CA PRO A 443 -28.86 2.00 -1.33
C PRO A 443 -30.09 1.12 -1.06
N PRO A 444 -31.04 1.02 -2.00
CA PRO A 444 -32.17 0.11 -1.83
C PRO A 444 -31.60 -1.24 -1.43
N GLU A 445 -31.89 -1.62 -0.18
CA GLU A 445 -31.39 -2.79 0.57
C GLU A 445 -30.28 -3.56 -0.15
N VAL A 446 -29.07 -3.00 -0.15
CA VAL A 446 -27.91 -3.87 -0.21
C VAL A 446 -27.95 -4.63 1.10
N GLU A 447 -28.29 -5.92 1.06
CA GLU A 447 -28.09 -6.82 2.20
C GLU A 447 -26.64 -6.61 2.64
N GLY A 448 -26.46 -5.93 3.78
CA GLY A 448 -25.17 -5.82 4.41
C GLY A 448 -24.67 -7.22 4.78
N PRO A 449 -23.40 -7.35 5.19
CA PRO A 449 -22.96 -8.59 5.83
C PRO A 449 -23.98 -8.95 6.91
N SER A 450 -24.34 -10.24 6.99
CA SER A 450 -25.30 -10.71 7.98
C SER A 450 -24.87 -10.19 9.36
N PRO A 451 -25.80 -9.68 10.19
CA PRO A 451 -25.46 -9.24 11.55
C PRO A 451 -24.95 -10.40 12.43
N LEU A 452 -24.99 -11.64 11.93
CA LEU A 452 -24.44 -12.83 12.57
C LEU A 452 -22.96 -13.08 12.23
N LEU A 453 -22.41 -12.40 11.23
CA LEU A 453 -20.99 -12.51 10.88
C LEU A 453 -20.19 -11.53 11.73
N LEU A 454 -19.25 -12.07 12.50
CA LEU A 454 -18.27 -11.26 13.20
C LEU A 454 -17.37 -10.56 12.18
N SER A 455 -17.12 -9.29 12.40
CA SER A 455 -16.02 -8.59 11.76
C SER A 455 -14.68 -9.23 12.13
N ALA A 456 -13.66 -8.95 11.32
CA ALA A 456 -12.29 -9.35 11.59
C ALA A 456 -11.82 -8.95 13.00
N MET A 457 -12.18 -7.74 13.44
CA MET A 457 -11.82 -7.20 14.74
C MET A 457 -12.56 -7.93 15.87
N GLU A 458 -13.88 -8.12 15.73
CA GLU A 458 -14.67 -8.87 16.72
C GLU A 458 -14.17 -10.31 16.86
N MET A 459 -13.88 -10.99 15.74
CA MET A 459 -13.31 -12.33 15.78
C MET A 459 -11.94 -12.34 16.47
N HIS A 460 -11.08 -11.36 16.19
CA HIS A 460 -9.77 -11.23 16.84
C HIS A 460 -9.92 -11.06 18.35
N ILE A 461 -10.81 -10.17 18.80
CA ILE A 461 -11.12 -9.95 20.22
C ILE A 461 -11.64 -11.24 20.88
N GLU A 462 -12.60 -11.92 20.27
CA GLU A 462 -13.19 -13.15 20.83
C GLU A 462 -12.18 -14.30 20.91
N ILE A 463 -11.31 -14.45 19.90
CA ILE A 463 -10.18 -15.39 19.96
C ILE A 463 -9.25 -15.00 21.10
N SER A 464 -8.90 -13.72 21.22
CA SER A 464 -7.96 -13.26 22.24
C SER A 464 -8.48 -13.49 23.66
N LYS A 465 -9.76 -13.18 23.90
CA LYS A 465 -10.44 -13.48 25.17
C LYS A 465 -10.44 -14.98 25.48
N SER A 466 -10.72 -15.82 24.49
CA SER A 466 -10.93 -17.25 24.67
C SER A 466 -9.64 -18.06 24.80
N PHE A 467 -8.55 -17.63 24.13
CA PHE A 467 -7.35 -18.46 23.96
C PHE A 467 -6.06 -17.82 24.49
N TYR A 468 -5.89 -16.49 24.46
CA TYR A 468 -4.64 -15.87 24.95
C TYR A 468 -4.63 -15.69 26.47
N SER A 469 -5.80 -15.53 27.09
CA SER A 469 -5.94 -15.42 28.55
C SER A 469 -5.45 -16.66 29.32
N VAL A 470 -5.37 -17.83 28.68
CA VAL A 470 -5.01 -19.11 29.31
C VAL A 470 -3.49 -19.30 29.45
N ASN A 471 -2.67 -18.65 28.62
CA ASN A 471 -1.20 -18.85 28.59
C ASN A 471 -0.39 -17.88 29.47
N MET A 472 -1.04 -16.95 30.19
CA MET A 472 -0.32 -15.94 30.99
C MET A 472 0.10 -16.41 32.39
N THR A 473 -0.52 -17.45 32.94
CA THR A 473 -0.19 -17.93 34.30
C THR A 473 1.12 -18.73 34.37
N SER A 474 1.75 -19.05 33.23
CA SER A 474 2.93 -19.92 33.17
C SER A 474 4.24 -19.25 32.75
N TYR A 475 4.25 -17.95 32.42
CA TYR A 475 5.46 -17.23 32.07
C TYR A 475 5.91 -16.34 33.23
N GLU A 476 6.61 -16.94 34.20
CA GLU A 476 7.40 -16.22 35.20
C GLU A 476 8.57 -15.51 34.49
N GLY A 477 8.28 -14.33 33.94
CA GLY A 477 9.21 -13.48 33.23
C GLY A 477 8.45 -12.60 32.26
N ILE A 478 8.23 -11.34 32.62
CA ILE A 478 7.65 -10.34 31.71
C ILE A 478 8.61 -10.27 30.51
N LYS A 479 8.22 -10.86 29.38
CA LYS A 479 8.91 -10.61 28.12
C LYS A 479 8.67 -9.15 27.77
N SER A 480 9.74 -8.43 27.42
CA SER A 480 9.62 -7.10 26.84
C SER A 480 8.72 -7.16 25.61
N TYR A 481 7.84 -6.18 25.46
CA TYR A 481 7.01 -6.06 24.27
C TYR A 481 7.88 -5.81 23.03
N GLU A 482 7.72 -6.65 22.00
CA GLU A 482 8.49 -6.60 20.74
C GLU A 482 7.59 -6.27 19.52
N GLY A 483 6.35 -5.85 19.75
CA GLY A 483 5.40 -5.54 18.69
C GLY A 483 5.54 -4.14 18.11
N ILE A 484 4.51 -3.70 17.39
CA ILE A 484 4.37 -2.35 16.81
C ILE A 484 4.53 -1.29 17.90
N LEU A 485 5.40 -0.31 17.67
CA LEU A 485 5.58 0.85 18.54
C LEU A 485 4.73 2.03 18.04
N MET A 486 4.10 2.77 18.94
CA MET A 486 3.45 4.05 18.62
C MET A 486 4.16 5.17 19.39
N LEU A 487 4.60 6.20 18.66
CA LEU A 487 5.42 7.30 19.17
C LEU A 487 4.65 8.62 19.05
N ASP A 488 4.51 9.36 20.15
CA ASP A 488 3.97 10.72 20.14
C ASP A 488 5.06 11.72 19.73
N LEU A 489 5.03 12.14 18.47
CA LEU A 489 5.93 13.14 17.89
C LEU A 489 5.22 14.49 17.69
N ILE A 490 4.08 14.72 18.37
CA ILE A 490 3.35 15.97 18.24
C ILE A 490 4.08 17.08 19.00
N ASP A 491 4.46 18.13 18.28
CA ASP A 491 4.92 19.38 18.90
C ASP A 491 3.73 20.13 19.53
N ARG A 492 3.45 19.82 20.79
CA ARG A 492 2.37 20.43 21.57
C ARG A 492 2.62 21.90 21.89
N ALA A 493 3.87 22.37 21.87
CA ALA A 493 4.21 23.75 22.21
C ALA A 493 3.81 24.72 21.09
N ASN A 494 3.94 24.28 19.83
CA ASN A 494 3.64 25.09 18.65
C ASN A 494 2.20 24.94 18.14
N TRP A 495 1.39 24.04 18.71
CA TRP A 495 0.00 23.83 18.31
C TRP A 495 -1.02 24.37 19.33
N VAL A 496 -1.89 25.27 18.85
CA VAL A 496 -2.70 26.22 19.65
C VAL A 496 -3.75 25.56 20.54
N LYS A 497 -4.01 26.22 21.68
CA LYS A 497 -4.96 25.98 22.80
C LYS A 497 -6.39 25.50 22.47
N ASP A 498 -6.81 25.52 21.20
CA ASP A 498 -8.20 25.26 20.78
C ASP A 498 -8.42 23.83 20.26
N LYS A 499 -7.53 22.90 20.65
CA LYS A 499 -7.54 21.48 20.24
C LYS A 499 -7.54 20.52 21.41
N GLN A 500 -8.12 20.95 22.54
CA GLN A 500 -8.19 20.18 23.77
C GLN A 500 -8.80 18.79 23.55
N ASP A 501 -9.88 18.69 22.76
CA ASP A 501 -10.53 17.40 22.47
C ASP A 501 -9.60 16.43 21.72
N TYR A 502 -8.81 16.94 20.76
CA TYR A 502 -7.84 16.12 20.04
C TYR A 502 -6.71 15.67 20.97
N PHE A 503 -6.16 16.57 21.79
CA PHE A 503 -5.13 16.19 22.74
C PHE A 503 -5.64 15.22 23.79
N ALA A 504 -6.88 15.37 24.26
CA ALA A 504 -7.51 14.41 25.16
C ALA A 504 -7.65 13.03 24.51
N LEU A 505 -7.99 12.96 23.22
CA LEU A 505 -7.99 11.71 22.45
C LEU A 505 -6.58 11.11 22.37
N VAL A 506 -5.57 11.90 21.99
CA VAL A 506 -4.18 11.45 21.93
C VAL A 506 -3.70 10.93 23.28
N ASP A 507 -3.88 11.70 24.35
CA ASP A 507 -3.46 11.32 25.70
C ASP A 507 -4.13 10.01 26.15
N ARG A 508 -5.44 9.87 25.90
CA ARG A 508 -6.18 8.65 26.20
C ARG A 508 -5.61 7.44 25.46
N ARG A 509 -5.36 7.57 24.15
CA ARG A 509 -4.88 6.47 23.29
C ARG A 509 -3.42 6.11 23.56
N MET A 510 -2.56 7.11 23.76
CA MET A 510 -1.16 6.89 24.13
C MET A 510 -1.08 6.20 25.50
N LYS A 511 -1.90 6.63 26.48
CA LYS A 511 -1.95 5.95 27.78
C LYS A 511 -2.42 4.50 27.68
N ALA A 512 -3.46 4.23 26.88
CA ALA A 512 -3.93 2.87 26.64
C ALA A 512 -2.84 2.00 25.98
N PHE A 513 -2.11 2.57 25.01
CA PHE A 513 -0.99 1.91 24.37
C PHE A 513 0.19 1.64 25.32
N GLU A 514 0.60 2.62 26.12
CA GLU A 514 1.63 2.46 27.15
C GLU A 514 1.26 1.34 28.13
N ASP A 515 0.02 1.33 28.61
CA ASP A 515 -0.47 0.29 29.52
C ASP A 515 -0.46 -1.09 28.84
N TYR A 516 -0.82 -1.17 27.57
CA TYR A 516 -0.76 -2.39 26.77
C TYR A 516 0.69 -2.89 26.61
N VAL A 517 1.64 -1.99 26.34
CA VAL A 517 3.07 -2.30 26.25
C VAL A 517 3.65 -2.75 27.60
N GLU A 518 3.30 -2.08 28.70
CA GLU A 518 3.73 -2.45 30.07
C GLU A 518 3.28 -3.86 30.45
N ARG A 519 2.10 -4.29 29.96
CA ARG A 519 1.60 -5.65 30.11
C ARG A 519 2.25 -6.69 29.17
N GLY A 520 3.22 -6.28 28.35
CA GLY A 520 3.87 -7.16 27.37
C GLY A 520 3.05 -7.36 26.09
N GLY A 521 2.17 -6.42 25.75
CA GLY A 521 1.30 -6.51 24.57
C GLY A 521 0.08 -7.42 24.79
N TYR A 522 -0.52 -7.36 25.98
CA TYR A 522 -1.72 -8.13 26.30
C TYR A 522 -2.95 -7.22 26.40
N MET A 523 -3.98 -7.55 25.61
CA MET A 523 -5.25 -6.84 25.64
C MET A 523 -6.09 -7.19 26.88
N VAL A 524 -6.66 -6.18 27.54
CA VAL A 524 -7.64 -6.30 28.63
C VAL A 524 -9.02 -5.79 28.19
N GLU A 525 -10.03 -5.91 29.05
CA GLU A 525 -11.41 -5.53 28.69
C GLU A 525 -11.54 -4.08 28.19
N ALA A 526 -10.76 -3.16 28.77
CA ALA A 526 -10.73 -1.76 28.34
C ALA A 526 -10.16 -1.57 26.91
N ASP A 527 -9.26 -2.43 26.45
CA ASP A 527 -8.65 -2.31 25.12
C ASP A 527 -9.61 -2.76 24.01
N TYR A 528 -10.51 -3.71 24.33
CA TYR A 528 -11.51 -4.23 23.40
C TYR A 528 -12.60 -3.21 23.06
N THR A 529 -12.96 -2.37 24.03
CA THR A 529 -14.03 -1.37 23.86
C THR A 529 -13.53 -0.13 23.14
N ASP A 530 -12.22 0.15 23.18
CA ASP A 530 -11.60 1.38 22.67
C ASP A 530 -11.84 1.63 21.15
N LEU A 531 -12.01 0.60 20.32
CA LEU A 531 -12.31 0.78 18.88
C LEU A 531 -13.81 0.79 18.59
N LEU A 532 -14.57 0.00 19.35
CA LEU A 532 -16.02 -0.09 19.20
C LEU A 532 -16.71 1.18 19.70
N ASP A 533 -16.23 1.78 20.79
CA ASP A 533 -16.78 3.00 21.38
C ASP A 533 -16.60 4.20 20.45
N ASP A 534 -15.45 4.32 19.77
CA ASP A 534 -15.21 5.40 18.80
C ASP A 534 -16.03 5.20 17.52
N TYR A 535 -16.16 3.97 17.02
CA TYR A 535 -17.04 3.68 15.88
C TYR A 535 -18.51 4.03 16.21
N ASN A 536 -18.95 3.67 17.41
CA ASN A 536 -20.30 3.97 17.88
C ASN A 536 -20.50 5.48 18.08
N ALA A 537 -19.51 6.19 18.65
CA ALA A 537 -19.58 7.64 18.83
C ALA A 537 -19.58 8.41 17.50
N GLU A 538 -18.77 8.00 16.52
CA GLU A 538 -18.78 8.58 15.17
C GLU A 538 -20.11 8.29 14.45
N LEU A 539 -20.65 7.08 14.61
CA LEU A 539 -21.94 6.71 14.07
C LEU A 539 -23.07 7.56 14.67
N GLU A 540 -23.07 7.75 15.99
CA GLU A 540 -24.03 8.60 16.69
C GLU A 540 -23.92 10.08 16.26
N GLU A 541 -22.71 10.62 16.14
CA GLU A 541 -22.49 12.00 15.66
C GLU A 541 -22.97 12.15 14.20
N TRP A 542 -22.70 11.15 13.37
CA TRP A 542 -23.12 11.15 11.97
C TRP A 542 -24.64 11.07 11.84
N GLU A 543 -25.30 10.20 12.61
CA GLU A 543 -26.76 10.10 12.66
C GLU A 543 -27.38 11.41 13.13
N ALA A 544 -26.80 12.06 14.15
CA ALA A 544 -27.23 13.37 14.62
C ALA A 544 -27.07 14.47 13.54
N LYS A 545 -25.95 14.50 12.82
CA LYS A 545 -25.72 15.45 11.70
C LYS A 545 -26.70 15.18 10.55
N ALA A 546 -26.96 13.92 10.22
CA ALA A 546 -27.92 13.53 9.18
C ALA A 546 -29.34 13.97 9.55
N ASP A 547 -29.75 13.81 10.80
CA ASP A 547 -31.07 14.23 11.27
C ASP A 547 -31.22 15.76 11.36
N LEU A 548 -30.15 16.47 11.73
CA LEU A 548 -30.09 17.93 11.64
C LEU A 548 -30.24 18.41 10.18
N ALA A 549 -29.53 17.78 9.24
CA ALA A 549 -29.61 18.10 7.82
C ALA A 549 -31.01 17.81 7.24
N LYS A 550 -31.62 16.66 7.58
CA LYS A 550 -33.02 16.35 7.20
C LYS A 550 -34.00 17.39 7.77
N SER A 551 -33.79 17.82 9.02
CA SER A 551 -34.63 18.82 9.68
C SER A 551 -34.49 20.20 9.01
N ALA A 552 -33.27 20.62 8.70
CA ALA A 552 -32.99 21.85 7.96
C ALA A 552 -33.61 21.82 6.54
N ALA A 553 -33.48 20.70 5.82
CA ALA A 553 -34.08 20.52 4.50
C ALA A 553 -35.62 20.59 4.55
N LYS A 554 -36.25 19.96 5.55
CA LYS A 554 -37.71 20.07 5.79
C LYS A 554 -38.13 21.51 6.06
N LEU A 555 -37.35 22.26 6.84
CA LEU A 555 -37.62 23.67 7.15
C LEU A 555 -37.53 24.54 5.88
N ALA A 556 -36.44 24.40 5.11
CA ALA A 556 -36.23 25.11 3.85
C ALA A 556 -37.35 24.80 2.83
N ALA A 557 -37.78 23.55 2.73
CA ALA A 557 -38.90 23.16 1.87
C ALA A 557 -40.24 23.79 2.32
N LYS A 558 -40.46 23.93 3.63
CA LYS A 558 -41.65 24.59 4.20
C LYS A 558 -41.65 26.10 3.90
N GLU A 559 -40.50 26.75 4.02
CA GLU A 559 -40.31 28.17 3.69
C GLU A 559 -40.49 28.45 2.19
N ALA A 560 -39.91 27.61 1.32
CA ALA A 560 -40.11 27.69 -0.12
C ALA A 560 -41.60 27.55 -0.50
N LYS A 561 -42.34 26.65 0.16
CA LYS A 561 -43.80 26.51 -0.01
C LYS A 561 -44.56 27.75 0.48
N LYS A 562 -44.17 28.36 1.61
CA LYS A 562 -44.75 29.63 2.09
C LYS A 562 -44.50 30.78 1.12
N GLY A 563 -43.28 30.93 0.60
CA GLY A 563 -42.93 31.95 -0.40
C GLY A 563 -43.76 31.82 -1.68
N LYS A 564 -43.99 30.59 -2.17
CA LYS A 564 -44.87 30.34 -3.33
C LYS A 564 -46.34 30.68 -3.05
N LYS A 565 -46.83 30.45 -1.83
CA LYS A 565 -48.21 30.86 -1.41
C LYS A 565 -48.32 32.38 -1.27
N GLY A 566 -47.32 33.06 -0.72
CA GLY A 566 -47.25 34.53 -0.63
C GLY A 566 -47.31 35.20 -2.00
N LYS A 567 -46.42 34.81 -2.92
CA LYS A 567 -46.41 35.31 -4.31
C LYS A 567 -47.74 35.06 -5.05
N LYS A 568 -48.39 33.89 -4.85
CA LYS A 568 -49.72 33.64 -5.42
C LYS A 568 -50.80 34.57 -4.86
N THR A 569 -50.69 34.96 -3.59
CA THR A 569 -51.67 35.83 -2.92
C THR A 569 -51.51 37.29 -3.35
N GLU A 570 -50.28 37.78 -3.49
CA GLU A 570 -49.99 39.11 -4.05
C GLU A 570 -50.40 39.22 -5.52
N ARG A 571 -50.12 38.21 -6.36
CA ARG A 571 -50.58 38.20 -7.76
C ARG A 571 -52.11 38.27 -7.86
N LYS A 572 -52.84 37.63 -6.93
CA LYS A 572 -54.31 37.72 -6.86
C LYS A 572 -54.80 39.09 -6.37
N LYS A 573 -54.13 39.72 -5.40
CA LYS A 573 -54.46 41.09 -4.93
C LYS A 573 -54.16 42.16 -6.00
N GLY A 574 -53.03 42.03 -6.71
CA GLY A 574 -52.67 42.89 -7.85
C GLY A 574 -53.74 42.87 -8.94
N LYS A 575 -54.17 41.67 -9.38
CA LYS A 575 -55.25 41.51 -10.37
C LYS A 575 -56.61 42.08 -9.92
N ARG A 576 -56.91 42.09 -8.62
CA ARG A 576 -58.14 42.72 -8.09
C ARG A 576 -58.05 44.25 -8.08
N LYS A 577 -56.88 44.85 -7.83
CA LYS A 577 -56.69 46.32 -7.91
C LYS A 577 -56.73 46.84 -9.36
N THR A 578 -56.16 46.12 -10.33
CA THR A 578 -56.28 46.51 -11.76
C THR A 578 -57.70 46.37 -12.28
N LYS A 579 -58.47 45.35 -11.85
CA LYS A 579 -59.90 45.26 -12.20
C LYS A 579 -60.78 46.36 -11.57
N ARG A 580 -60.40 46.93 -10.41
CA ARG A 580 -61.13 48.04 -9.79
C ARG A 580 -60.82 49.40 -10.44
N LYS A 581 -59.58 49.65 -10.88
CA LYS A 581 -59.22 50.86 -11.65
C LYS A 581 -59.77 50.89 -13.07
N ALA A 582 -59.97 49.73 -13.71
CA ALA A 582 -60.59 49.65 -15.03
C ALA A 582 -62.12 49.89 -15.02
N LYS A 583 -62.75 50.00 -13.84
CA LYS A 583 -64.21 50.21 -13.72
C LYS A 583 -64.61 51.65 -13.37
N THR A 584 -63.66 52.58 -13.30
CA THR A 584 -63.89 54.01 -13.00
C THR A 584 -63.43 54.97 -14.11
N ASN A 585 -63.02 54.45 -15.27
CA ASN A 585 -62.69 55.25 -16.46
C ASN A 585 -63.68 55.00 -17.63
N ASN A 586 -64.90 54.61 -17.31
CA ASN A 586 -66.00 54.47 -18.26
C ASN A 586 -67.25 55.11 -17.62
N GLU A 587 -67.18 56.43 -17.44
CA GLU A 587 -68.31 57.35 -17.36
C GLU A 587 -67.82 58.73 -17.78
#